data_AF-R7S100-F1
#
_entry.id   AF-R7S100-F1
#
_cell.length_a   1.000
_cell.length_b   1.000
_cell.length_c   1.000
_cell.angle_alpha   90.00
_cell.angle_beta   90.00
_cell.angle_gamma   90.00
#
_symmetry.space_group_name_H-M   'P 1'
#
loop_
_entity.id
_entity.type
_entity.pdbx_description
1 polymer ?
#
loop_
_entity_poly.entity_id
_entity_poly.type
_entity_poly.pdbx_seq_one_letter_code
_entity_poly.pdbx_strand_id
1 'polypeptide(L)' 'ADVILRTSDNVDFRVYKLILSLASPFFSDMFTLPQAMDANVGQPVPPVINMAEDSATIDCLL' A
#
# COMPACT_ATOMS: atom_id res chain seq x y z
N ALA A 1 -8.31 -1.61 6.24
CA ALA A 1 -7.22 -1.42 5.27
C ALA A 1 -5.90 -1.37 6.02
N ASP A 2 -4.97 -2.21 5.63
CA ASP A 2 -3.69 -2.48 6.30
C ASP A 2 -2.47 -2.02 5.46
N VAL A 3 -2.71 -1.32 4.35
CA VAL A 3 -1.72 -0.60 3.54
C VAL A 3 -2.35 0.62 2.87
N ILE A 4 -1.54 1.65 2.63
CA ILE A 4 -1.94 2.88 1.92
C ILE A 4 -1.15 2.94 0.61
N LEU A 5 -1.85 3.07 -0.53
CA LEU A 5 -1.23 3.44 -1.80
C LEU A 5 -1.37 4.95 -1.96
N ARG A 6 -0.26 5.66 -2.06
CA ARG A 6 -0.22 7.11 -2.29
C ARG A 6 0.12 7.36 -3.75
N THR A 7 -0.78 7.98 -4.48
CA THR A 7 -0.59 8.30 -5.91
C THR A 7 0.32 9.51 -6.09
N SER A 8 0.79 9.73 -7.33
CA SER A 8 1.70 10.83 -7.67
C SER A 8 1.07 12.22 -7.47
N ASP A 9 -0.25 12.31 -7.53
CA ASP A 9 -1.05 13.51 -7.20
C ASP A 9 -1.44 13.59 -5.71
N ASN A 10 -0.80 12.79 -4.86
CA ASN A 10 -0.93 12.77 -3.39
C ASN A 10 -2.31 12.35 -2.87
N VAL A 11 -3.02 11.50 -3.60
CA VAL A 11 -4.27 10.89 -3.12
C VAL A 11 -3.95 9.56 -2.44
N ASP A 12 -4.53 9.35 -1.27
CA ASP A 12 -4.31 8.15 -0.46
C ASP A 12 -5.46 7.15 -0.61
N PHE A 13 -5.16 5.97 -1.15
CA PHE A 13 -6.08 4.84 -1.22
C PHE A 13 -5.78 3.84 -0.11
N ARG A 14 -6.76 3.60 0.76
CA ARG A 14 -6.65 2.64 1.86
C ARG A 14 -7.15 1.28 1.39
N VAL A 15 -6.25 0.34 1.13
CA VAL A 15 -6.57 -0.98 0.56
C VAL A 15 -6.12 -2.12 1.49
N TYR A 16 -6.45 -3.35 1.11
CA TYR A 16 -6.02 -4.55 1.84
C TYR A 16 -4.87 -5.24 1.12
N LYS A 17 -3.79 -5.55 1.86
CA LYS A 17 -2.65 -6.32 1.36
C LYS A 17 -3.09 -7.62 0.69
N LEU A 18 -4.06 -8.31 1.29
CA LEU A 18 -4.63 -9.55 0.74
C LEU A 18 -5.14 -9.38 -0.69
N ILE A 19 -5.90 -8.30 -0.97
CA ILE A 19 -6.46 -8.07 -2.31
C ILE A 19 -5.32 -7.78 -3.30
N LEU A 20 -4.36 -6.92 -2.91
CA LEU A 20 -3.21 -6.61 -3.75
C LEU A 20 -2.33 -7.84 -4.03
N SER A 21 -2.11 -8.72 -3.04
CA SER A 21 -1.37 -9.96 -3.21
C SER A 21 -2.07 -10.95 -4.14
N LEU A 22 -3.40 -11.02 -4.09
CA LEU A 22 -4.18 -11.84 -5.01
C LEU A 22 -4.16 -11.30 -6.44
N ALA A 23 -4.15 -9.98 -6.59
CA ALA A 23 -4.15 -9.31 -7.90
C ALA A 23 -2.76 -9.24 -8.56
N SER A 24 -1.68 -9.26 -7.77
CA SER A 24 -0.32 -9.05 -8.26
C SER A 24 0.73 -9.86 -7.47
N PRO A 25 1.48 -10.76 -8.15
CA PRO A 25 2.62 -11.45 -7.54
C PRO A 25 3.67 -10.49 -6.96
N PHE A 26 3.85 -9.32 -7.58
CA PHE A 26 4.77 -8.31 -7.08
C PHE A 26 4.40 -7.84 -5.67
N PHE A 27 3.11 -7.54 -5.43
CA PHE A 27 2.66 -7.14 -4.09
C PHE A 27 2.72 -8.31 -3.10
N SER A 28 2.41 -9.53 -3.55
CA SER A 28 2.61 -10.74 -2.73
C SER A 28 4.04 -10.83 -2.20
N ASP A 29 5.03 -10.72 -3.08
CA ASP A 29 6.44 -10.83 -2.71
C ASP A 29 6.91 -9.63 -1.88
N MET A 30 6.50 -8.40 -2.25
CA MET A 30 6.86 -7.16 -1.54
C MET A 30 6.44 -7.20 -0.06
N PHE A 31 5.27 -7.75 0.26
CA PHE A 31 4.78 -7.82 1.63
C PHE A 31 5.46 -8.87 2.50
N THR A 32 6.26 -9.77 1.91
CA THR A 32 7.11 -10.71 2.67
C THR A 32 8.39 -10.05 3.20
N LEU A 33 8.76 -8.88 2.67
CA LEU A 33 9.97 -8.18 3.06
C LEU A 33 9.83 -7.60 4.48
N PRO A 34 10.91 -7.62 5.30
CA PRO A 34 10.91 -6.96 6.60
C PRO A 34 10.64 -5.47 6.44
N GLN A 35 9.53 -5.01 7.01
CA GLN A 35 9.19 -3.58 7.06
C GLN A 35 9.87 -2.97 8.29
N ALA A 36 10.42 -1.75 8.15
CA ALA A 36 10.94 -1.03 9.30
C ALA A 36 9.78 -0.76 10.27
N MET A 37 9.84 -1.37 11.46
CA MET A 37 8.84 -1.13 12.50
C MET A 37 9.18 0.19 13.17
N ASP A 38 8.27 1.18 13.11
CA ASP A 38 8.44 2.41 13.88
C ASP A 38 8.41 2.07 15.38
N ALA A 39 9.58 2.15 16.02
CA ALA A 39 9.80 1.72 17.40
C ALA A 39 9.06 2.56 18.47
N ASN A 40 8.30 3.58 18.06
CA ASN A 40 7.78 4.63 18.96
C ASN A 40 6.26 4.66 19.14
N VAL A 41 5.47 3.80 18.49
CA VAL A 41 4.01 3.87 18.62
C VAL A 41 3.44 2.49 18.83
N GLY A 42 2.79 2.27 19.98
CA GLY A 42 2.09 1.03 20.33
C GLY A 42 0.86 0.72 19.45
N GLN A 43 0.78 1.28 18.25
CA GLN A 43 -0.22 1.03 17.22
C GLN A 43 0.50 0.85 15.88
N PRO A 44 0.27 -0.25 15.14
CA PRO A 44 0.84 -0.43 13.81
C PRO A 44 0.25 0.62 12.86
N VAL A 45 1.05 1.61 12.47
CA VAL A 45 0.69 2.52 11.38
C VAL A 45 0.77 1.72 10.08
N PRO A 46 -0.27 1.73 9.22
CA PRO A 46 -0.21 1.06 7.93
C PRO A 46 0.92 1.62 7.07
N PRO A 47 1.73 0.78 6.41
CA PRO A 47 2.78 1.27 5.52
C PRO A 47 2.18 2.04 4.35
N VAL A 48 2.90 3.07 3.91
CA VAL A 48 2.56 3.89 2.75
C VAL A 48 3.46 3.49 1.58
N ILE A 49 2.86 3.10 0.46
CA ILE A 49 3.56 2.77 -0.79
C ILE A 49 3.29 3.90 -1.77
N ASN A 50 4.35 4.59 -2.18
CA ASN A 50 4.24 5.62 -3.22
C ASN A 50 4.10 4.96 -4.59
N MET A 51 3.15 5.45 -5.37
CA MET A 51 2.85 4.99 -6.72
C MET A 51 3.23 6.06 -7.74
N ALA A 52 3.65 5.62 -8.92
CA ALA A 52 3.98 6.53 -10.02
C ALA A 52 2.71 7.03 -10.72
N GLU A 53 1.67 6.20 -10.69
CA GLU A 53 0.36 6.42 -11.26
C GLU A 53 -0.43 7.48 -10.47
N ASP A 54 -1.36 8.16 -11.15
CA ASP A 54 -2.26 9.15 -10.56
C ASP A 54 -3.52 8.50 -9.95
N SER A 55 -4.31 9.30 -9.24
CA SER A 55 -5.54 8.86 -8.58
C SER A 55 -6.56 8.28 -9.56
N ALA A 56 -6.74 8.87 -10.74
CA ALA A 56 -7.69 8.39 -11.73
C ALA A 56 -7.33 7.00 -12.28
N THR A 57 -6.04 6.74 -12.49
CA THR A 57 -5.54 5.45 -12.94
C THR A 57 -5.74 4.37 -11.88
N ILE A 58 -5.43 4.68 -10.62
CA ILE A 58 -5.57 3.74 -9.51
C ILE A 58 -7.04 3.47 -9.15
N ASP A 59 -7.90 4.49 -9.18
CA ASP A 59 -9.35 4.34 -8.93
C ASP A 59 -10.04 3.43 -9.95
N CYS A 60 -9.56 3.40 -11.20
CA CYS A 60 -10.07 2.50 -12.23
C CYS A 60 -9.69 1.03 -11.99
N LEU A 61 -8.62 0.77 -11.22
CA LEU A 61 -8.07 -0.57 -10.97
C LEU A 61 -8.52 -1.18 -9.63
N LEU A 62 -8.99 -0.36 -8.69
CA LEU A 62 -9.42 -0.75 -7.34
C LEU A 62 -10.91 -1.05 -7.25
#